data_AF-A0A2G5V699-F1
#
_entry.id   AF-A0A2G5V699-F1
#
_cell.length_a   1.000
_cell.length_b   1.000
_cell.length_c   1.000
_cell.angle_alpha   90.00
_cell.angle_beta   90.00
_cell.angle_gamma   90.00
#
_symmetry.space_group_name_H-M   'P 1'
#
loop_
_entity.id
_entity.type
_entity.pdbx_description
1 polymer ?
#
loop_
_entity_poly.entity_id
_entity_poly.type
_entity_poly.pdbx_seq_one_letter_code
_entity_poly.pdbx_strand_id
1 'polypeptide(L)'
;MLKRLFWFLVILAPITVLARNKTNRLNSILKDVGKRYMVQDLPEKVLDDEYIARSNALWETESDEYVKEFKKKWVESLTQNILWSSSILNLYWGDRAKNIMSVELDDMVANICDSEVKFNRVQFDRYIYKQRKYYEEVTESTPYSSELFESDKSSLHMTFRIELTHRMGYKTTITWNIMARISTVMVEGDYIRNFRMANVTIGGGCTEFGVVNLNHTDLLDRENALQKLKKETNPEVKALFDLFTPSYMKYYEDFEHKIPEVWMQGFEKSPRNLRITVCDQRERHQSPRYSENQFRSWYKRFGQMWHPKKGDKDYIKVQVLEANDAGITTRITMRLQIGANETAPTYDFDFKMGIQFNVGGTNRWTIIWLDVLCQPHIDFMEENYLSMRGLFMKELISTYEEEDNWYTALNVLKKFEKDPITTSVCFRPADVREAKNVDDTLKLFFELAKKYHNSTVWGVFTNDELILPAEEKHTFSVRFALGHPSTEDNPTEPIVGTRWEFQIQWDKNDQFYYINHIVIGCVDRIKSDGEFMQIRRRINLGLQVIG
;
A
#
# COMPACT_ATOMS: atom_id res chain seq x y z
N MET A 1 -1.46 -43.53 -11.06
CA MET A 1 -1.22 -42.28 -10.31
C MET A 1 -0.44 -41.22 -11.11
N LEU A 2 0.54 -41.55 -11.95
CA LEU A 2 1.30 -40.55 -12.74
C LEU A 2 0.49 -39.83 -13.85
N LYS A 3 -0.55 -40.43 -14.43
CA LYS A 3 -1.37 -39.80 -15.49
C LYS A 3 -2.34 -38.72 -14.98
N ARG A 4 -2.62 -38.65 -13.67
CA ARG A 4 -3.47 -37.60 -13.06
C ARG A 4 -2.69 -36.33 -12.70
N LEU A 5 -1.37 -36.41 -12.52
CA LEU A 5 -0.51 -35.23 -12.30
C LEU A 5 -0.29 -34.40 -13.58
N PHE A 6 -0.29 -35.04 -14.75
CA PHE A 6 -0.04 -34.36 -16.03
C PHE A 6 -1.23 -33.48 -16.46
N TRP A 7 -2.46 -33.86 -16.10
CA TRP A 7 -3.64 -33.03 -16.36
C TRP A 7 -3.74 -31.82 -15.41
N PHE A 8 -3.23 -31.92 -14.18
CA PHE A 8 -3.15 -30.78 -13.25
C PHE A 8 -2.13 -29.73 -13.73
N LEU A 9 -1.02 -30.15 -14.35
CA LEU A 9 -0.01 -29.22 -14.91
C LEU A 9 -0.47 -28.49 -16.17
N VAL A 10 -1.36 -29.09 -16.98
CA VAL A 10 -1.89 -28.47 -18.21
C VAL A 10 -3.05 -27.49 -17.91
N ILE A 11 -3.77 -27.64 -16.80
CA ILE A 11 -4.86 -26.74 -16.38
C ILE A 11 -4.35 -25.53 -15.57
N LEU A 12 -3.12 -25.58 -15.01
CA LEU A 12 -2.48 -24.45 -14.31
C LEU A 12 -1.69 -23.51 -15.25
N ALA A 13 -1.34 -23.95 -16.46
CA ALA A 13 -0.63 -23.14 -17.43
C ALA A 13 -1.43 -21.89 -17.93
N PRO A 14 -2.76 -21.93 -18.12
CA PRO A 14 -3.53 -20.73 -18.51
C PRO A 14 -3.67 -19.70 -17.37
N ILE A 15 -3.69 -20.14 -16.11
CA ILE A 15 -3.87 -19.27 -14.93
C ILE A 15 -2.60 -18.45 -14.65
N THR A 16 -1.42 -19.06 -14.82
CA THR A 16 -0.15 -18.33 -14.74
C THR A 16 0.06 -17.37 -15.90
N VAL A 17 -0.42 -17.71 -17.10
CA VAL A 17 -0.40 -16.79 -18.26
C VAL A 17 -1.39 -15.63 -18.09
N LEU A 18 -2.58 -15.84 -17.53
CA LEU A 18 -3.58 -14.77 -17.28
C LEU A 18 -3.18 -13.85 -16.12
N ALA A 19 -2.57 -14.35 -15.05
CA ALA A 19 -2.06 -13.52 -13.96
C ALA A 19 -0.85 -12.68 -14.40
N ARG A 20 0.06 -13.25 -15.19
CA ARG A 20 1.21 -12.55 -15.79
C ARG A 20 0.77 -11.59 -16.90
N ASN A 21 -0.31 -11.91 -17.64
CA ASN A 21 -0.93 -10.99 -18.59
C ASN A 21 -1.65 -9.84 -17.88
N LYS A 22 -2.20 -10.02 -16.67
CA LYS A 22 -2.76 -8.90 -15.89
C LYS A 22 -1.68 -7.97 -15.35
N THR A 23 -0.52 -8.46 -14.92
CA THR A 23 0.63 -7.60 -14.56
C THR A 23 1.25 -6.92 -15.79
N ASN A 24 1.33 -7.63 -16.92
CA ASN A 24 1.80 -7.04 -18.18
C ASN A 24 0.78 -6.08 -18.80
N ARG A 25 -0.53 -6.34 -18.67
CA ARG A 25 -1.59 -5.38 -19.01
C ARG A 25 -1.59 -4.22 -18.05
N LEU A 26 -1.39 -4.40 -16.74
CA LEU A 26 -1.29 -3.28 -15.81
C LEU A 26 -0.05 -2.44 -16.11
N ASN A 27 1.09 -3.06 -16.45
CA ASN A 27 2.28 -2.34 -16.91
C ASN A 27 2.11 -1.71 -18.30
N SER A 28 1.37 -2.32 -19.23
CA SER A 28 1.10 -1.74 -20.56
C SER A 28 0.04 -0.64 -20.48
N ILE A 29 -0.98 -0.83 -19.64
CA ILE A 29 -1.99 0.16 -19.30
C ILE A 29 -1.31 1.28 -18.52
N LEU A 30 -0.41 1.06 -17.57
CA LEU A 30 0.37 2.13 -16.92
C LEU A 30 1.31 2.84 -17.91
N LYS A 31 1.87 2.13 -18.90
CA LYS A 31 2.62 2.75 -20.02
C LYS A 31 1.72 3.60 -20.92
N ASP A 32 0.48 3.19 -21.19
CA ASP A 32 -0.45 3.92 -22.06
C ASP A 32 -1.31 4.96 -21.29
N VAL A 33 -1.48 4.80 -19.98
CA VAL A 33 -2.08 5.76 -19.05
C VAL A 33 -1.05 6.84 -18.72
N GLY A 34 0.24 6.50 -18.64
CA GLY A 34 1.33 7.49 -18.62
C GLY A 34 1.37 8.41 -19.84
N LYS A 35 0.80 7.98 -20.98
CA LYS A 35 0.57 8.85 -22.15
C LYS A 35 -0.69 9.73 -22.05
N ARG A 36 -1.65 9.39 -21.18
CA ARG A 36 -2.94 10.11 -21.01
C ARG A 36 -2.98 11.00 -19.77
N TYR A 37 -2.22 10.68 -18.73
CA TYR A 37 -1.91 11.57 -17.61
C TYR A 37 -0.66 12.39 -17.95
N MET A 38 -0.74 13.24 -18.97
CA MET A 38 -0.11 14.54 -18.79
C MET A 38 -0.84 15.15 -17.60
N VAL A 39 -0.11 15.38 -16.50
CA VAL A 39 -0.61 16.08 -15.32
C VAL A 39 -1.29 17.36 -15.82
N GLN A 40 -2.62 17.38 -15.76
CA GLN A 40 -3.46 18.43 -16.37
C GLN A 40 -3.42 19.76 -15.60
N ASP A 41 -2.49 19.90 -14.66
CA ASP A 41 -2.21 21.11 -13.87
C ASP A 41 -0.69 21.29 -13.62
N LEU A 42 0.14 21.06 -14.63
CA LEU A 42 1.46 21.68 -14.65
C LEU A 42 1.33 22.98 -15.44
N PRO A 43 1.49 24.17 -14.81
CA PRO A 43 1.81 25.36 -15.58
C PRO A 43 3.02 25.02 -16.44
N GLU A 44 2.82 25.10 -17.74
CA GLU A 44 3.84 24.96 -18.77
C GLU A 44 4.85 26.10 -18.61
N LYS A 45 5.83 25.88 -17.73
CA LYS A 45 7.10 26.60 -17.57
C LYS A 45 7.80 25.99 -16.37
N VAL A 46 8.97 25.37 -16.57
CA VAL A 46 10.23 25.57 -15.84
C VAL A 46 11.24 24.55 -16.41
N LEU A 47 11.78 24.86 -17.58
CA LEU A 47 13.21 24.61 -17.79
C LEU A 47 13.79 26.01 -17.87
N ASP A 48 14.67 26.37 -16.96
CA ASP A 48 15.50 27.56 -17.17
C ASP A 48 16.21 27.39 -18.52
N ASP A 49 16.09 28.38 -19.41
CA ASP A 49 16.72 28.39 -20.73
C ASP A 49 18.24 28.17 -20.67
N GLU A 50 18.84 28.37 -19.50
CA GLU A 50 20.27 28.22 -19.22
C GLU A 50 20.79 26.76 -19.33
N TYR A 51 19.90 25.76 -19.28
CA TYR A 51 20.28 24.33 -19.31
C TYR A 51 19.92 23.62 -20.62
N ILE A 52 19.55 24.40 -21.64
CA ILE A 52 19.22 23.92 -22.97
C ILE A 52 20.35 24.35 -23.91
N ALA A 53 21.05 23.36 -24.50
CA ALA A 53 21.91 23.66 -25.63
C ALA A 53 21.04 23.84 -26.88
N ARG A 54 20.97 25.09 -27.39
CA ARG A 54 20.36 25.42 -28.69
C ARG A 54 21.48 25.57 -29.71
N SER A 55 21.53 24.69 -30.70
CA SER A 55 22.56 24.71 -31.74
C SER A 55 22.05 24.03 -33.01
N ASN A 56 22.37 24.61 -34.15
CA ASN A 56 22.10 24.01 -35.47
C ASN A 56 23.12 22.92 -35.85
N ALA A 57 24.26 22.83 -35.15
CA ALA A 57 25.27 21.80 -35.37
C ALA A 57 24.85 20.47 -34.72
N LEU A 58 25.25 19.33 -35.28
CA LEU A 58 24.98 18.01 -34.68
C LEU A 58 25.76 17.86 -33.36
N TRP A 59 25.15 17.28 -32.31
CA TRP A 59 25.78 17.14 -30.98
C TRP A 59 27.17 16.46 -31.03
N GLU A 60 27.32 15.47 -31.91
CA GLU A 60 28.57 14.72 -32.09
C GLU A 60 29.74 15.61 -32.56
N THR A 61 29.41 16.72 -33.23
CA THR A 61 30.38 17.68 -33.79
C THR A 61 30.78 18.79 -32.82
N GLU A 62 30.12 18.90 -31.67
CA GLU A 62 30.48 19.88 -30.63
C GLU A 62 31.85 19.56 -30.02
N SER A 63 32.59 20.58 -29.56
CA SER A 63 33.94 20.36 -28.98
C SER A 63 33.87 19.62 -27.64
N ASP A 64 34.91 18.83 -27.33
CA ASP A 64 34.98 18.09 -26.06
C ASP A 64 34.97 19.03 -24.84
N GLU A 65 35.58 20.22 -24.97
CA GLU A 65 35.59 21.26 -23.94
C GLU A 65 34.20 21.83 -23.68
N TYR A 66 33.44 22.15 -24.75
CA TYR A 66 32.06 22.60 -24.63
C TYR A 66 31.16 21.54 -23.99
N VAL A 67 31.27 20.28 -24.45
CA VAL A 67 30.50 19.16 -23.89
C VAL A 67 30.81 18.98 -22.40
N LYS A 68 32.08 19.08 -22.01
CA LYS A 68 32.51 18.97 -20.61
C LYS A 68 31.93 20.09 -19.75
N GLU A 69 31.96 21.33 -20.21
CA GLU A 69 31.37 22.47 -19.50
C GLU A 69 29.85 22.31 -19.36
N PHE A 70 29.17 21.90 -20.43
CA PHE A 70 27.72 21.67 -20.41
C PHE A 70 27.33 20.58 -19.42
N LYS A 71 28.05 19.44 -19.40
CA LYS A 71 27.85 18.38 -18.41
C LYS A 71 28.03 18.90 -16.97
N LYS A 72 29.06 19.72 -16.73
CA LYS A 72 29.33 20.30 -15.40
C LYS A 72 28.18 21.19 -14.93
N LYS A 73 27.71 22.11 -15.78
CA LYS A 73 26.55 22.98 -15.46
C LYS A 73 25.29 22.17 -15.18
N TRP A 74 25.03 21.13 -15.96
CA TRP A 74 23.89 20.23 -15.74
C TRP A 74 23.98 19.51 -14.39
N VAL A 75 25.16 18.98 -14.04
CA VAL A 75 25.42 18.32 -12.74
C VAL A 75 25.23 19.28 -11.57
N GLU A 76 25.76 20.50 -11.68
CA GLU A 76 25.61 21.54 -10.65
C GLU A 76 24.13 21.88 -10.43
N SER A 77 23.38 22.10 -11.51
CA SER A 77 21.94 22.37 -11.45
C SER A 77 21.15 21.22 -10.84
N LEU A 78 21.36 19.99 -11.30
CA LEU A 78 20.67 18.82 -10.75
C LEU A 78 21.00 18.63 -9.27
N THR A 79 22.27 18.82 -8.90
CA THR A 79 22.73 18.74 -7.50
C THR A 79 22.00 19.76 -6.62
N GLN A 80 21.89 21.02 -7.06
CA GLN A 80 21.15 22.05 -6.31
C GLN A 80 19.66 21.70 -6.20
N ASN A 81 19.04 21.21 -7.27
CA ASN A 81 17.63 20.80 -7.21
C ASN A 81 17.43 19.61 -6.27
N ILE A 82 18.32 18.61 -6.25
CA ILE A 82 18.26 17.50 -5.28
C ILE A 82 18.45 18.02 -3.84
N LEU A 83 19.46 18.85 -3.60
CA LEU A 83 19.77 19.42 -2.28
C LEU A 83 18.56 20.17 -1.70
N TRP A 84 18.07 21.19 -2.41
CA TRP A 84 16.99 22.05 -1.93
C TRP A 84 15.60 21.40 -2.00
N SER A 85 15.45 20.33 -2.80
CA SER A 85 14.25 19.49 -2.74
C SER A 85 14.34 18.39 -1.70
N SER A 86 15.34 18.31 -0.83
CA SER A 86 15.47 17.17 0.11
C SER A 86 14.58 17.28 1.35
N SER A 87 13.93 18.42 1.60
CA SER A 87 12.96 18.59 2.68
C SER A 87 11.79 19.49 2.28
N ILE A 88 10.59 19.14 2.76
CA ILE A 88 9.39 19.95 2.54
C ILE A 88 9.40 21.28 3.32
N LEU A 89 10.36 21.47 4.22
CA LEU A 89 10.53 22.72 4.98
C LEU A 89 11.27 23.78 4.17
N ASN A 90 12.03 23.37 3.15
CA ASN A 90 12.73 24.30 2.29
C ASN A 90 11.75 25.10 1.41
N LEU A 91 12.00 26.40 1.28
CA LEU A 91 11.29 27.24 0.33
C LEU A 91 11.42 26.69 -1.09
N TYR A 92 10.33 26.66 -1.84
CA TYR A 92 10.27 26.17 -3.23
C TYR A 92 10.66 24.71 -3.44
N TRP A 93 10.69 23.87 -2.39
CA TRP A 93 11.03 22.44 -2.53
C TRP A 93 10.23 21.73 -3.63
N GLY A 94 8.96 22.10 -3.80
CA GLY A 94 8.05 21.51 -4.78
C GLY A 94 8.45 21.83 -6.22
N ASP A 95 8.94 23.04 -6.48
CA ASP A 95 9.43 23.44 -7.81
C ASP A 95 10.80 22.82 -8.08
N ARG A 96 11.66 22.72 -7.07
CA ARG A 96 12.93 21.97 -7.15
C ARG A 96 12.69 20.49 -7.46
N ALA A 97 11.67 19.88 -6.87
CA ALA A 97 11.27 18.50 -7.17
C ALA A 97 10.78 18.37 -8.62
N LYS A 98 9.94 19.30 -9.10
CA LYS A 98 9.50 19.32 -10.52
C LYS A 98 10.67 19.44 -11.50
N ASN A 99 11.71 20.19 -11.16
CA ASN A 99 12.91 20.32 -12.01
C ASN A 99 13.68 19.00 -12.12
N ILE A 100 13.66 18.16 -11.08
CA ILE A 100 14.23 16.81 -11.16
C ILE A 100 13.38 15.96 -12.13
N MET A 101 12.06 16.03 -11.99
CA MET A 101 11.10 15.26 -12.79
C MET A 101 11.11 15.66 -14.27
N SER A 102 11.40 16.94 -14.58
CA SER A 102 11.41 17.45 -15.96
C SER A 102 12.62 16.97 -16.77
N VAL A 103 13.66 16.48 -16.09
CA VAL A 103 14.86 15.92 -16.73
C VAL A 103 14.85 14.38 -16.73
N GLU A 104 13.69 13.74 -16.64
CA GLU A 104 13.54 12.29 -16.69
C GLU A 104 13.19 11.81 -18.10
N LEU A 105 13.77 10.67 -18.53
CA LEU A 105 13.29 9.98 -19.72
C LEU A 105 11.98 9.23 -19.43
N ASP A 106 11.14 9.08 -20.45
CA ASP A 106 9.87 8.34 -20.32
C ASP A 106 10.08 6.85 -19.98
N ASP A 107 11.21 6.28 -20.38
CA ASP A 107 11.63 4.90 -20.09
C ASP A 107 12.61 4.81 -18.91
N MET A 108 12.70 5.85 -18.08
CA MET A 108 13.57 5.86 -16.90
C MET A 108 13.29 4.68 -15.97
N VAL A 109 14.38 4.14 -15.40
CA VAL A 109 14.33 3.11 -14.37
C VAL A 109 15.09 3.58 -13.13
N ALA A 110 14.46 3.48 -11.96
CA ALA A 110 15.10 3.78 -10.69
C ALA A 110 15.22 2.54 -9.79
N ASN A 111 16.37 2.36 -9.16
CA ASN A 111 16.59 1.39 -8.09
C ASN A 111 16.74 2.13 -6.77
N ILE A 112 15.83 1.91 -5.83
CA ILE A 112 15.79 2.66 -4.57
C ILE A 112 16.12 1.70 -3.43
N CYS A 113 17.19 2.01 -2.70
CA CYS A 113 17.58 1.37 -1.45
C CYS A 113 17.69 -0.16 -1.57
N ASP A 114 18.37 -0.61 -2.64
CA ASP A 114 18.56 -2.01 -2.99
C ASP A 114 17.25 -2.83 -2.99
N SER A 115 16.12 -2.18 -3.29
CA SER A 115 14.84 -2.86 -3.45
C SER A 115 14.88 -3.78 -4.67
N GLU A 116 14.30 -4.97 -4.54
CA GLU A 116 14.09 -5.88 -5.68
C GLU A 116 13.14 -5.27 -6.72
N VAL A 117 12.32 -4.29 -6.33
CA VAL A 117 11.38 -3.59 -7.19
C VAL A 117 12.03 -2.35 -7.78
N LYS A 118 12.18 -2.35 -9.11
CA LYS A 118 12.61 -1.17 -9.86
C LYS A 118 11.42 -0.27 -10.18
N PHE A 119 11.60 1.03 -10.02
CA PHE A 119 10.55 2.02 -10.21
C PHE A 119 10.62 2.57 -11.63
N ASN A 120 9.46 2.73 -12.26
CA ASN A 120 9.33 3.58 -13.44
C ASN A 120 9.26 5.06 -13.06
N ARG A 121 9.23 5.96 -14.05
CA ARG A 121 9.14 7.42 -13.87
C ARG A 121 8.07 7.84 -12.85
N VAL A 122 6.82 7.38 -13.01
CA VAL A 122 5.70 7.77 -12.14
C VAL A 122 5.89 7.29 -10.70
N GLN A 123 6.41 6.07 -10.51
CA GLN A 123 6.71 5.55 -9.18
C GLN A 123 7.87 6.31 -8.53
N PHE A 124 8.86 6.70 -9.32
CA PHE A 124 9.97 7.53 -8.88
C PHE A 124 9.52 8.94 -8.48
N ASP A 125 8.70 9.61 -9.28
CA ASP A 125 8.11 10.92 -8.95
C ASP A 125 7.38 10.90 -7.59
N ARG A 126 6.57 9.86 -7.38
CA ARG A 126 5.88 9.63 -6.10
C ARG A 126 6.85 9.43 -4.95
N TYR A 127 7.93 8.68 -5.17
CA TYR A 127 8.98 8.48 -4.18
C TYR A 127 9.68 9.79 -3.83
N ILE A 128 10.03 10.60 -4.84
CA ILE A 128 10.61 11.92 -4.66
C ILE A 128 9.69 12.74 -3.77
N TYR A 129 8.45 12.98 -4.14
CA TYR A 129 7.54 13.78 -3.31
C TYR A 129 7.39 13.29 -1.86
N LYS A 130 7.32 11.97 -1.65
CA LYS A 130 7.01 11.41 -0.33
C LYS A 130 8.19 11.39 0.63
N GLN A 131 9.41 11.15 0.14
CA GLN A 131 10.56 10.94 1.01
C GLN A 131 11.01 12.22 1.75
N ARG A 132 10.66 13.41 1.23
CA ARG A 132 11.11 14.70 1.76
C ARG A 132 10.49 15.10 3.09
N LYS A 133 9.31 14.57 3.40
CA LYS A 133 8.59 14.91 4.62
C LYS A 133 9.31 14.44 5.89
N TYR A 134 10.31 13.60 5.75
CA TYR A 134 11.04 12.95 6.84
C TYR A 134 12.28 13.73 7.32
N TYR A 135 12.73 14.74 6.57
CA TYR A 135 13.96 15.47 6.86
C TYR A 135 13.70 16.87 7.38
N GLU A 136 14.65 17.35 8.19
CA GLU A 136 14.73 18.75 8.62
C GLU A 136 15.11 19.65 7.43
N GLU A 137 14.97 20.96 7.62
CA GLU A 137 15.35 21.93 6.60
C GLU A 137 16.84 21.83 6.25
N VAL A 138 17.14 21.81 4.94
CA VAL A 138 18.51 21.89 4.44
C VAL A 138 18.96 23.34 4.47
N THR A 139 20.15 23.58 5.02
CA THR A 139 20.81 24.90 5.05
C THR A 139 22.03 24.93 4.14
N GLU A 140 22.61 26.12 3.91
CA GLU A 140 23.87 26.28 3.16
C GLU A 140 25.05 25.51 3.79
N SER A 141 24.99 25.22 5.09
CA SER A 141 25.99 24.44 5.81
C SER A 141 25.80 22.92 5.71
N THR A 142 24.77 22.45 5.01
CA THR A 142 24.48 21.02 4.86
C THR A 142 25.60 20.33 4.08
N PRO A 143 26.26 19.30 4.63
CA PRO A 143 27.33 18.61 3.92
C PRO A 143 26.80 17.87 2.69
N TYR A 144 27.40 18.14 1.53
CA TYR A 144 27.15 17.39 0.30
C TYR A 144 28.42 17.29 -0.56
N SER A 145 28.43 16.34 -1.48
CA SER A 145 29.48 16.19 -2.50
C SER A 145 28.89 15.67 -3.81
N SER A 146 29.49 16.06 -4.93
CA SER A 146 29.16 15.53 -6.25
C SER A 146 30.44 15.15 -7.00
N GLU A 147 30.36 14.07 -7.77
CA GLU A 147 31.44 13.56 -8.60
C GLU A 147 30.89 13.24 -9.98
N LEU A 148 31.53 13.77 -11.03
CA LEU A 148 31.22 13.50 -12.42
C LEU A 148 32.27 12.54 -12.97
N PHE A 149 31.83 11.38 -13.44
CA PHE A 149 32.71 10.38 -14.05
C PHE A 149 32.93 10.68 -15.52
N GLU A 150 34.08 10.23 -16.03
CA GLU A 150 34.37 10.28 -17.46
C GLU A 150 33.36 9.43 -18.23
N SER A 151 32.80 9.99 -19.31
CA SER A 151 31.79 9.36 -20.14
C SER A 151 31.83 9.93 -21.56
N ASP A 152 31.26 9.20 -22.54
CA ASP A 152 31.15 9.66 -23.92
C ASP A 152 30.32 10.94 -24.05
N LYS A 153 30.32 11.61 -25.21
CA LYS A 153 29.59 12.87 -25.39
C LYS A 153 28.08 12.76 -25.12
N SER A 154 27.48 11.60 -25.37
CA SER A 154 26.02 11.41 -25.35
C SER A 154 25.49 10.84 -24.03
N SER A 155 26.39 10.52 -23.10
CA SER A 155 26.08 9.98 -21.78
C SER A 155 26.72 10.81 -20.68
N LEU A 156 26.14 10.74 -19.50
CA LEU A 156 26.65 11.37 -18.29
C LEU A 156 26.47 10.39 -17.13
N HIS A 157 27.50 10.21 -16.33
CA HIS A 157 27.43 9.42 -15.10
C HIS A 157 27.93 10.27 -13.94
N MET A 158 27.11 10.42 -12.91
CA MET A 158 27.46 11.18 -11.71
C MET A 158 27.05 10.45 -10.44
N THR A 159 27.77 10.73 -9.36
CA THR A 159 27.31 10.43 -8.01
C THR A 159 27.16 11.70 -7.21
N PHE A 160 26.10 11.78 -6.41
CA PHE A 160 25.84 12.86 -5.47
C PHE A 160 25.56 12.28 -4.08
N ARG A 161 26.18 12.84 -3.04
CA ARG A 161 25.99 12.43 -1.65
C ARG A 161 25.57 13.63 -0.83
N ILE A 162 24.60 13.44 0.05
CA ILE A 162 24.09 14.47 0.96
C ILE A 162 23.88 13.88 2.35
N GLU A 163 24.31 14.61 3.37
CA GLU A 163 23.99 14.31 4.76
C GLU A 163 22.73 15.07 5.17
N LEU A 164 21.70 14.34 5.59
CA LEU A 164 20.44 14.91 6.04
C LEU A 164 20.18 14.58 7.51
N THR A 165 19.57 15.53 8.21
CA THR A 165 19.03 15.29 9.56
C THR A 165 17.59 14.85 9.42
N HIS A 166 17.27 13.66 9.90
CA HIS A 166 15.89 13.19 9.99
C HIS A 166 15.15 13.99 11.07
N ARG A 167 13.84 14.20 10.92
CA ARG A 167 12.96 14.87 11.90
C ARG A 167 12.83 14.19 13.26
N MET A 168 13.60 13.13 13.48
CA MET A 168 13.70 12.42 14.75
C MET A 168 15.07 12.67 15.41
N GLY A 169 15.91 13.55 14.84
CA GLY A 169 17.16 14.03 15.41
C GLY A 169 18.42 13.33 14.91
N TYR A 170 18.31 12.15 14.31
CA TYR A 170 19.48 11.41 13.82
C TYR A 170 19.87 11.80 12.40
N LYS A 171 21.13 11.59 12.04
CA LYS A 171 21.69 11.92 10.72
C LYS A 171 21.73 10.70 9.80
N THR A 172 21.59 10.92 8.51
CA THR A 172 21.71 9.88 7.48
C THR A 172 22.33 10.43 6.21
N THR A 173 23.20 9.66 5.57
CA THR A 173 23.74 10.00 4.25
C THR A 173 22.91 9.33 3.16
N ILE A 174 22.47 10.11 2.17
CA ILE A 174 21.79 9.61 0.97
C ILE A 174 22.74 9.75 -0.21
N THR A 175 22.88 8.66 -0.98
CA THR A 175 23.71 8.63 -2.19
C THR A 175 22.81 8.46 -3.40
N TRP A 176 23.01 9.30 -4.39
CA TRP A 176 22.43 9.21 -5.72
C TRP A 176 23.53 8.81 -6.70
N ASN A 177 23.26 7.81 -7.52
CA ASN A 177 24.04 7.47 -8.69
C ASN A 177 23.13 7.63 -9.91
N ILE A 178 23.51 8.50 -10.84
CA ILE A 178 22.66 8.93 -11.94
C ILE A 178 23.40 8.68 -13.25
N MET A 179 22.76 7.94 -14.14
CA MET A 179 23.14 7.82 -15.53
C MET A 179 22.13 8.56 -16.39
N ALA A 180 22.59 9.57 -17.12
CA ALA A 180 21.79 10.36 -18.04
C ALA A 180 22.26 10.18 -19.48
N ARG A 181 21.35 10.44 -20.42
CA ARG A 181 21.62 10.43 -21.86
C ARG A 181 21.15 11.73 -22.47
N ILE A 182 21.81 12.19 -23.52
CA ILE A 182 21.37 13.37 -24.24
C ILE A 182 20.05 13.07 -24.97
N SER A 183 19.07 13.92 -24.74
CA SER A 183 17.82 13.97 -25.49
C SER A 183 17.89 15.15 -26.44
N THR A 184 17.53 14.94 -27.71
CA THR A 184 17.45 15.99 -28.72
C THR A 184 16.02 16.12 -29.21
N VAL A 185 15.46 17.32 -29.10
CA VAL A 185 14.11 17.65 -29.59
C VAL A 185 14.25 18.78 -30.60
N MET A 186 13.56 18.69 -31.72
CA MET A 186 13.51 19.77 -32.71
C MET A 186 12.31 20.66 -32.40
N VAL A 187 12.55 21.95 -32.15
CA VAL A 187 11.50 22.94 -31.89
C VAL A 187 11.80 24.17 -32.73
N GLU A 188 10.84 24.57 -33.57
CA GLU A 188 10.92 25.79 -34.41
C GLU A 188 12.20 25.91 -35.28
N GLY A 189 12.79 24.77 -35.67
CA GLY A 189 13.99 24.72 -36.51
C GLY A 189 15.31 24.62 -35.75
N ASP A 190 15.29 24.80 -34.42
CA ASP A 190 16.45 24.59 -33.56
C ASP A 190 16.45 23.18 -32.95
N TYR A 191 17.64 22.61 -32.77
CA TYR A 191 17.81 21.45 -31.91
C TYR A 191 17.99 21.89 -30.46
N ILE A 192 17.00 21.55 -29.64
CA ILE A 192 17.03 21.68 -28.17
C ILE A 192 17.62 20.40 -27.62
N ARG A 193 18.75 20.51 -26.92
CA ARG A 193 19.45 19.38 -26.32
C ARG A 193 19.58 19.53 -24.82
N ASN A 194 19.29 18.45 -24.10
CA ASN A 194 19.45 18.38 -22.66
C ASN A 194 19.78 16.94 -22.24
N PHE A 195 20.57 16.78 -21.18
CA PHE A 195 20.73 15.48 -20.54
C PHE A 195 19.46 15.13 -19.77
N ARG A 196 18.99 13.89 -19.94
CA ARG A 196 17.86 13.33 -19.22
C ARG A 196 18.24 12.03 -18.52
N MET A 197 17.78 11.87 -17.29
CA MET A 197 18.03 10.72 -16.44
C MET A 197 17.40 9.47 -17.07
N ALA A 198 18.24 8.46 -17.30
CA ALA A 198 17.86 7.17 -17.84
C ALA A 198 17.85 6.10 -16.73
N ASN A 199 18.87 6.10 -15.86
CA ASN A 199 18.91 5.26 -14.68
C ASN A 199 19.26 6.07 -13.45
N VAL A 200 18.55 5.83 -12.35
CA VAL A 200 18.87 6.40 -11.04
C VAL A 200 18.98 5.27 -10.03
N THR A 201 20.06 5.24 -9.26
CA THR A 201 20.19 4.38 -8.10
C THR A 201 20.31 5.25 -6.87
N ILE A 202 19.39 5.10 -5.92
CA ILE A 202 19.46 5.79 -4.62
C ILE A 202 19.83 4.77 -3.57
N GLY A 203 20.86 5.06 -2.77
CA GLY A 203 21.32 4.22 -1.67
C GLY A 203 21.71 5.07 -0.45
N GLY A 204 22.42 4.46 0.49
CA GLY A 204 22.79 5.09 1.76
C GLY A 204 21.87 4.67 2.91
N GLY A 205 21.69 5.55 3.89
CA GLY A 205 21.02 5.22 5.16
C GLY A 205 19.53 4.87 5.06
N CYS A 206 18.89 5.02 3.88
CA CYS A 206 17.64 4.35 3.46
C CYS A 206 16.63 4.02 4.58
N THR A 207 16.39 4.98 5.48
CA THR A 207 15.65 4.70 6.71
C THR A 207 14.15 4.55 6.48
N GLU A 208 13.65 5.00 5.33
CA GLU A 208 12.21 5.11 5.05
C GLU A 208 11.69 4.09 4.02
N PHE A 209 12.55 3.49 3.19
CA PHE A 209 12.13 2.51 2.17
C PHE A 209 13.29 1.58 1.80
N GLY A 210 12.98 0.34 1.41
CA GLY A 210 13.95 -0.64 0.91
C GLY A 210 14.77 -1.29 2.02
N VAL A 211 15.88 -1.93 1.66
CA VAL A 211 16.77 -2.58 2.62
C VAL A 211 17.79 -1.54 3.10
N VAL A 212 17.86 -1.29 4.41
CA VAL A 212 18.94 -0.47 4.95
C VAL A 212 20.23 -1.25 4.75
N ASN A 213 21.03 -0.79 3.79
CA ASN A 213 22.34 -1.33 3.52
C ASN A 213 23.34 -0.73 4.53
N LEU A 214 23.64 -1.50 5.59
CA LEU A 214 24.60 -1.12 6.63
C LEU A 214 26.06 -1.03 6.13
N ASN A 215 26.32 -1.25 4.84
CA ASN A 215 27.63 -0.97 4.24
C ASN A 215 27.82 0.51 3.87
N HIS A 216 26.73 1.30 3.86
CA HIS A 216 26.77 2.74 3.52
C HIS A 216 26.41 3.67 4.69
N THR A 217 26.22 3.12 5.88
CA THR A 217 26.16 3.87 7.16
C THR A 217 27.57 3.89 7.75
N ASP A 218 27.90 4.99 8.45
CA ASP A 218 29.24 5.18 9.02
C ASP A 218 29.65 3.96 9.88
N LEU A 219 30.87 3.47 9.68
CA LEU A 219 31.38 2.23 10.28
C LEU A 219 31.37 2.29 11.82
N LEU A 220 31.51 3.49 12.38
CA LEU A 220 31.47 3.76 13.83
C LEU A 220 30.07 3.57 14.43
N ASP A 221 29.02 4.00 13.73
CA ASP A 221 27.64 3.80 14.17
C ASP A 221 27.25 2.32 14.07
N ARG A 222 27.75 1.64 13.04
CA ARG A 222 27.58 0.20 12.85
C ARG A 222 28.26 -0.60 13.95
N GLU A 223 29.50 -0.27 14.32
CA GLU A 223 30.22 -0.94 15.41
C GLU A 223 29.61 -0.66 16.78
N ASN A 224 29.16 0.57 17.07
CA ASN A 224 28.49 0.89 18.34
C ASN A 224 27.11 0.21 18.45
N ALA A 225 26.30 0.24 17.38
CA ALA A 225 25.01 -0.45 17.34
C ALA A 225 25.21 -1.97 17.44
N LEU A 226 26.16 -2.55 16.69
CA LEU A 226 26.50 -3.97 16.80
C LEU A 226 27.09 -4.33 18.16
N GLN A 227 27.89 -3.49 18.81
CA GLN A 227 28.40 -3.77 20.16
C GLN A 227 27.29 -3.71 21.22
N LYS A 228 26.32 -2.79 21.09
CA LYS A 228 25.12 -2.77 21.96
C LYS A 228 24.18 -3.95 21.70
N LEU A 229 24.10 -4.43 20.45
CA LEU A 229 23.33 -5.60 20.02
C LEU A 229 24.01 -6.95 20.34
N LYS A 230 25.36 -7.02 20.29
CA LYS A 230 26.18 -8.21 20.58
C LYS A 230 26.34 -8.50 22.07
N LYS A 231 25.77 -7.67 22.96
CA LYS A 231 25.36 -8.17 24.27
C LYS A 231 24.18 -9.13 24.03
N GLU A 232 24.47 -10.35 23.59
CA GLU A 232 23.48 -11.42 23.36
C GLU A 232 22.67 -11.79 24.62
N THR A 233 23.00 -11.19 25.77
CA THR A 233 22.27 -11.22 27.04
C THR A 233 21.76 -9.84 27.48
N ASN A 234 21.53 -8.86 26.58
CA ASN A 234 20.89 -7.61 26.95
C ASN A 234 19.36 -7.83 27.08
N PRO A 235 18.79 -7.82 28.30
CA PRO A 235 17.35 -8.02 28.50
C PRO A 235 16.49 -7.00 27.74
N GLU A 236 17.07 -5.84 27.43
CA GLU A 236 16.44 -4.72 26.73
C GLU A 236 16.11 -5.00 25.27
N VAL A 237 17.01 -5.65 24.53
CA VAL A 237 16.80 -6.05 23.13
C VAL A 237 15.85 -7.24 23.05
N LYS A 238 15.95 -8.17 24.01
CA LYS A 238 15.01 -9.29 24.13
C LYS A 238 13.58 -8.81 24.43
N ALA A 239 13.43 -7.84 25.33
CA ALA A 239 12.14 -7.21 25.63
C ALA A 239 11.52 -6.50 24.43
N LEU A 240 12.35 -5.95 23.52
CA LEU A 240 11.90 -5.37 22.25
C LEU A 240 11.29 -6.45 21.33
N PHE A 241 11.95 -7.60 21.15
CA PHE A 241 11.39 -8.72 20.41
C PHE A 241 10.16 -9.32 21.10
N ASP A 242 10.14 -9.37 22.43
CA ASP A 242 8.98 -9.81 23.22
C ASP A 242 7.79 -8.83 23.12
N LEU A 243 8.03 -7.55 22.80
CA LEU A 243 6.96 -6.57 22.58
C LEU A 243 6.18 -6.86 21.29
N PHE A 244 6.89 -7.14 20.19
CA PHE A 244 6.29 -7.35 18.85
C PHE A 244 5.91 -8.79 18.57
N THR A 245 6.65 -9.72 19.15
CA THR A 245 6.42 -11.17 19.05
C THR A 245 6.47 -11.81 20.44
N PRO A 246 5.52 -11.51 21.33
CA PRO A 246 5.50 -12.10 22.66
C PRO A 246 5.60 -13.62 22.58
N SER A 247 6.47 -14.21 23.40
CA SER A 247 6.73 -15.65 23.39
C SER A 247 5.46 -16.51 23.51
N TYR A 248 4.41 -16.02 24.19
CA TYR A 248 3.13 -16.71 24.30
C TYR A 248 2.32 -16.74 22.99
N MET A 249 2.49 -15.77 22.07
CA MET A 249 1.80 -15.76 20.78
C MET A 249 2.21 -16.94 19.90
N LYS A 250 3.40 -17.51 20.11
CA LYS A 250 3.88 -18.69 19.38
C LYS A 250 3.07 -19.96 19.67
N TYR A 251 2.24 -19.96 20.73
CA TYR A 251 1.47 -21.13 21.17
C TYR A 251 -0.02 -21.06 20.81
N TYR A 252 -0.50 -19.99 20.19
CA TYR A 252 -1.89 -19.83 19.79
C TYR A 252 -2.01 -19.88 18.27
N GLU A 253 -2.61 -20.95 17.73
CA GLU A 253 -2.86 -21.12 16.29
C GLU A 253 -3.68 -19.96 15.69
N ASP A 254 -4.56 -19.34 16.49
CA ASP A 254 -5.39 -18.19 16.10
C ASP A 254 -4.59 -16.94 15.68
N PHE A 255 -3.30 -16.86 16.02
CA PHE A 255 -2.41 -15.77 15.63
C PHE A 255 -1.61 -16.04 14.36
N GLU A 256 -1.55 -17.29 13.83
CA GLU A 256 -0.77 -17.59 12.61
C GLU A 256 -1.29 -16.85 11.36
N HIS A 257 -2.49 -16.25 11.42
CA HIS A 257 -3.12 -15.55 10.31
C HIS A 257 -3.55 -14.11 10.63
N LYS A 258 -3.08 -13.53 11.75
CA LYS A 258 -3.45 -12.18 12.18
C LYS A 258 -2.21 -11.35 12.52
N ILE A 259 -2.30 -10.05 12.27
CA ILE A 259 -1.27 -9.12 12.75
C ILE A 259 -1.41 -8.91 14.27
N PRO A 260 -0.30 -8.84 15.03
CA PRO A 260 -0.36 -8.74 16.49
C PRO A 260 -0.83 -7.34 16.91
N GLU A 261 -1.73 -7.25 17.89
CA GLU A 261 -2.20 -5.98 18.45
C GLU A 261 -1.58 -5.63 19.81
N VAL A 262 -1.00 -6.62 20.49
CA VAL A 262 -0.56 -6.50 21.89
C VAL A 262 0.54 -5.47 22.09
N TRP A 263 1.43 -5.30 21.10
CA TRP A 263 2.54 -4.35 21.18
C TRP A 263 2.08 -2.90 21.41
N MET A 264 0.86 -2.55 20.98
CA MET A 264 0.24 -1.25 21.23
C MET A 264 -0.05 -0.99 22.73
N GLN A 265 0.03 -1.99 23.62
CA GLN A 265 -0.06 -1.77 25.06
C GLN A 265 1.14 -0.96 25.59
N GLY A 266 2.27 -1.03 24.88
CA GLY A 266 3.50 -0.31 25.18
C GLY A 266 3.50 1.17 24.82
N PHE A 267 2.41 1.73 24.29
CA PHE A 267 2.32 3.17 24.03
C PHE A 267 2.42 4.00 25.32
N GLU A 268 3.13 5.12 25.21
CA GLU A 268 3.15 6.18 26.21
C GLU A 268 1.72 6.60 26.56
N LYS A 269 1.41 6.62 27.87
CA LYS A 269 0.04 6.83 28.36
C LYS A 269 -0.37 8.29 28.28
N SER A 270 0.57 9.22 28.29
CA SER A 270 0.30 10.64 28.08
C SER A 270 0.13 10.94 26.57
N PRO A 271 -1.06 11.37 26.12
CA PRO A 271 -1.29 11.69 24.71
C PRO A 271 -0.44 12.86 24.20
N ARG A 272 0.05 13.72 25.10
CA ARG A 272 0.95 14.83 24.75
C ARG A 272 2.34 14.34 24.34
N ASN A 273 2.77 13.23 24.94
CA ASN A 273 4.12 12.68 24.77
C ASN A 273 4.15 11.58 23.71
N LEU A 274 3.00 10.96 23.41
CA LEU A 274 2.85 10.00 22.32
C LEU A 274 2.64 10.73 20.98
N ARG A 275 3.52 10.48 20.00
CA ARG A 275 3.36 10.97 18.62
C ARG A 275 3.14 9.80 17.68
N ILE A 276 1.94 9.69 17.11
CA ILE A 276 1.63 8.69 16.08
C ILE A 276 1.34 9.41 14.76
N THR A 277 1.95 8.96 13.68
CA THR A 277 1.63 9.38 12.32
C THR A 277 1.36 8.17 11.44
N VAL A 278 0.35 8.28 10.58
CA VAL A 278 0.04 7.25 9.58
C VAL A 278 0.16 7.89 8.21
N CYS A 279 0.90 7.26 7.30
CA CYS A 279 0.99 7.74 5.94
C CYS A 279 -0.38 7.75 5.26
N ASP A 280 -0.85 8.92 4.85
CA ASP A 280 -1.83 9.07 3.77
C ASP A 280 -1.08 9.23 2.46
N GLN A 281 -1.26 8.29 1.53
CA GLN A 281 -0.56 8.30 0.25
C GLN A 281 -0.99 9.43 -0.69
N ARG A 282 -2.17 10.03 -0.44
CA ARG A 282 -2.74 11.13 -1.23
C ARG A 282 -2.45 12.49 -0.61
N GLU A 283 -2.05 12.54 0.66
CA GLU A 283 -1.60 13.75 1.33
C GLU A 283 -0.16 14.10 0.90
N ARG A 284 0.03 15.33 0.40
CA ARG A 284 1.31 15.80 -0.17
C ARG A 284 2.19 16.48 0.87
N HIS A 285 1.62 16.92 1.98
CA HIS A 285 2.33 17.70 2.99
C HIS A 285 2.85 16.83 4.12
N GLN A 286 2.05 16.69 5.17
CA GLN A 286 2.46 16.01 6.39
C GLN A 286 1.48 14.90 6.70
N SER A 287 2.00 13.74 7.06
CA SER A 287 1.17 12.64 7.54
C SER A 287 0.35 13.10 8.76
N PRO A 288 -0.97 12.87 8.76
CA PRO A 288 -1.83 13.29 9.84
C PRO A 288 -1.37 12.68 11.17
N ARG A 289 -1.48 13.47 12.25
CA ARG A 289 -1.20 12.98 13.61
C ARG A 289 -2.42 12.24 14.14
N TYR A 290 -2.20 11.03 14.65
CA TYR A 290 -3.23 10.17 15.20
C TYR A 290 -3.17 10.23 16.72
N SER A 291 -4.35 10.26 17.35
CA SER A 291 -4.49 9.80 18.72
C SER A 291 -4.34 8.28 18.81
N GLU A 292 -4.09 7.76 20.01
CA GLU A 292 -4.05 6.32 20.24
C GLU A 292 -5.32 5.61 19.75
N ASN A 293 -6.51 6.19 20.02
CA ASN A 293 -7.78 5.60 19.62
C ASN A 293 -7.96 5.57 18.09
N GLN A 294 -7.58 6.65 17.41
CA GLN A 294 -7.59 6.66 15.94
C GLN A 294 -6.63 5.62 15.38
N PHE A 295 -5.43 5.48 15.95
CA PHE A 295 -4.47 4.49 15.49
C PHE A 295 -4.96 3.06 15.72
N ARG A 296 -5.57 2.77 16.88
CA ARG A 296 -6.19 1.47 17.14
C ARG A 296 -7.31 1.14 16.16
N SER A 297 -8.12 2.13 15.80
CA SER A 297 -9.16 1.98 14.76
C SER A 297 -8.53 1.64 13.41
N TRP A 298 -7.56 2.44 12.97
CA TRP A 298 -6.82 2.21 11.73
C TRP A 298 -6.15 0.83 11.72
N TYR A 299 -5.43 0.46 12.78
CA TYR A 299 -4.69 -0.81 12.86
C TYR A 299 -5.62 -2.02 12.83
N LYS A 300 -6.80 -1.93 13.44
CA LYS A 300 -7.84 -2.96 13.34
C LYS A 300 -8.32 -3.14 11.90
N ARG A 301 -8.56 -2.04 11.17
CA ARG A 301 -8.98 -2.10 9.75
C ARG A 301 -7.85 -2.56 8.84
N PHE A 302 -6.63 -2.15 9.15
CA PHE A 302 -5.43 -2.66 8.52
C PHE A 302 -5.34 -4.19 8.66
N GLY A 303 -5.51 -4.75 9.86
CA GLY A 303 -5.51 -6.20 10.09
C GLY A 303 -6.72 -6.96 9.53
N GLN A 304 -7.82 -6.27 9.25
CA GLN A 304 -8.96 -6.84 8.55
C GLN A 304 -8.68 -7.01 7.05
N MET A 305 -7.92 -6.08 6.45
CA MET A 305 -7.58 -6.12 5.02
C MET A 305 -6.27 -6.85 4.72
N TRP A 306 -5.30 -6.79 5.63
CA TRP A 306 -3.94 -7.26 5.45
C TRP A 306 -3.59 -8.33 6.48
N HIS A 307 -3.07 -9.46 6.01
CA HIS A 307 -2.74 -10.58 6.88
C HIS A 307 -1.45 -11.30 6.42
N PRO A 308 -0.76 -12.02 7.30
CA PRO A 308 0.38 -12.84 6.92
C PRO A 308 -0.04 -13.91 5.90
N LYS A 309 0.85 -14.26 4.98
CA LYS A 309 0.62 -15.40 4.09
C LYS A 309 0.57 -16.67 4.94
N LYS A 310 -0.36 -17.58 4.64
CA LYS A 310 -0.50 -18.85 5.35
C LYS A 310 0.84 -19.61 5.40
N GLY A 311 1.30 -19.91 6.60
CA GLY A 311 2.56 -20.63 6.86
C GLY A 311 3.82 -19.75 6.89
N ASP A 312 3.72 -18.44 6.66
CA ASP A 312 4.85 -17.50 6.80
C ASP A 312 5.02 -17.11 8.27
N LYS A 313 5.99 -17.74 8.95
CA LYS A 313 6.28 -17.49 10.37
C LYS A 313 7.24 -16.33 10.61
N ASP A 314 7.91 -15.85 9.56
CA ASP A 314 8.94 -14.80 9.62
C ASP A 314 8.49 -13.53 8.88
N TYR A 315 7.18 -13.30 8.85
CA TYR A 315 6.57 -12.15 8.18
C TYR A 315 6.89 -10.81 8.88
N ILE A 316 7.39 -10.83 10.12
CA ILE A 316 7.83 -9.63 10.84
C ILE A 316 9.36 -9.62 10.90
N LYS A 317 9.96 -8.52 10.45
CA LYS A 317 11.39 -8.24 10.60
C LYS A 317 11.58 -6.98 11.42
N VAL A 318 12.56 -7.00 12.33
CA VAL A 318 12.93 -5.85 13.15
C VAL A 318 14.35 -5.45 12.79
N GLN A 319 14.53 -4.15 12.55
CA GLN A 319 15.82 -3.54 12.26
C GLN A 319 16.05 -2.38 13.21
N VAL A 320 17.16 -2.41 13.94
CA VAL A 320 17.58 -1.28 14.77
C VAL A 320 18.27 -0.26 13.89
N LEU A 321 17.78 0.98 13.92
CA LEU A 321 18.35 2.11 13.20
C LEU A 321 19.35 2.87 14.07
N GLU A 322 19.03 3.03 15.36
CA GLU A 322 19.88 3.73 16.33
C GLU A 322 19.63 3.17 17.74
N ALA A 323 20.67 3.09 18.57
CA ALA A 323 20.57 2.75 19.99
C ALA A 323 21.54 3.59 20.84
N ASN A 324 21.02 4.51 21.64
CA ASN A 324 21.77 5.40 22.50
C ASN A 324 21.16 5.45 23.92
N ASP A 325 21.75 6.24 24.82
CA ASP A 325 21.27 6.33 26.21
C ASP A 325 19.89 7.00 26.31
N ALA A 326 19.47 7.72 25.27
CA ALA A 326 18.15 8.33 25.16
C ALA A 326 17.08 7.35 24.65
N GLY A 327 17.44 6.18 24.11
CA GLY A 327 16.51 5.15 23.65
C GLY A 327 16.94 4.38 22.40
N ILE A 328 16.00 3.63 21.85
CA ILE A 328 16.17 2.80 20.65
C ILE A 328 15.21 3.28 19.56
N THR A 329 15.74 3.53 18.37
CA THR A 329 14.96 3.76 17.16
C THR A 329 15.00 2.51 16.29
N THR A 330 13.82 2.01 15.91
CA THR A 330 13.69 0.77 15.13
C THR A 330 12.75 0.94 13.94
N ARG A 331 12.98 0.11 12.93
CA ARG A 331 12.06 -0.12 11.81
C ARG A 331 11.57 -1.56 11.86
N ILE A 332 10.27 -1.74 11.76
CA ILE A 332 9.59 -3.02 11.75
C ILE A 332 8.93 -3.17 10.41
N THR A 333 9.31 -4.21 9.67
CA THR A 333 8.75 -4.52 8.37
C THR A 333 7.82 -5.72 8.53
N MET A 334 6.55 -5.56 8.15
CA MET A 334 5.56 -6.63 8.10
C MET A 334 5.28 -7.00 6.64
N ARG A 335 5.56 -8.24 6.26
CA ARG A 335 5.23 -8.77 4.93
C ARG A 335 3.82 -9.35 4.94
N LEU A 336 2.89 -8.67 4.27
CA LEU A 336 1.47 -8.99 4.35
C LEU A 336 0.86 -9.19 2.97
N GLN A 337 -0.15 -10.06 2.93
CA GLN A 337 -1.01 -10.34 1.79
C GLN A 337 -2.33 -9.57 1.95
N ILE A 338 -2.92 -9.15 0.84
CA ILE A 338 -4.19 -8.42 0.85
C ILE A 338 -5.41 -9.35 0.66
N GLY A 339 -6.48 -9.02 1.37
CA GLY A 339 -7.84 -9.49 1.11
C GLY A 339 -8.04 -10.95 1.51
N ALA A 340 -8.84 -11.67 0.73
CA ALA A 340 -9.20 -13.06 1.00
C ALA A 340 -8.39 -14.08 0.18
N ASN A 341 -7.69 -13.62 -0.87
CA ASN A 341 -7.09 -14.48 -1.88
C ASN A 341 -5.71 -14.96 -1.44
N GLU A 342 -5.57 -16.27 -1.21
CA GLU A 342 -4.31 -16.89 -0.78
C GLU A 342 -3.16 -16.78 -1.79
N THR A 343 -3.45 -16.44 -3.06
CA THR A 343 -2.45 -16.20 -4.10
C THR A 343 -2.21 -14.72 -4.38
N ALA A 344 -2.79 -13.80 -3.61
CA ALA A 344 -2.56 -12.37 -3.79
C ALA A 344 -1.07 -12.02 -3.56
N PRO A 345 -0.55 -10.95 -4.19
CA PRO A 345 0.79 -10.46 -3.94
C PRO A 345 1.01 -10.14 -2.45
N THR A 346 2.25 -10.30 -2.00
CA THR A 346 2.68 -9.85 -0.68
C THR A 346 3.41 -8.53 -0.80
N TYR A 347 3.25 -7.69 0.20
CA TYR A 347 3.84 -6.37 0.28
C TYR A 347 4.50 -6.15 1.63
N ASP A 348 5.61 -5.43 1.63
CA ASP A 348 6.31 -5.07 2.87
C ASP A 348 5.75 -3.75 3.40
N PHE A 349 5.37 -3.73 4.69
CA PHE A 349 4.84 -2.57 5.40
C PHE A 349 5.78 -2.15 6.50
N ASP A 350 6.35 -0.95 6.39
CA ASP A 350 7.32 -0.44 7.34
C ASP A 350 6.68 0.47 8.39
N PHE A 351 6.93 0.12 9.65
CA PHE A 351 6.60 0.89 10.84
C PHE A 351 7.89 1.34 11.49
N LYS A 352 8.04 2.63 11.72
CA LYS A 352 9.20 3.18 12.38
C LYS A 352 8.81 3.71 13.75
N MET A 353 9.60 3.43 14.77
CA MET A 353 9.24 3.82 16.12
C MET A 353 10.45 4.05 17.01
N GLY A 354 10.26 4.98 17.96
CA GLY A 354 11.20 5.26 19.02
C GLY A 354 10.67 4.74 20.35
N ILE A 355 11.55 4.08 21.08
CA ILE A 355 11.23 3.40 22.33
C ILE A 355 12.24 3.80 23.39
N GLN A 356 11.74 4.13 24.57
CA GLN A 356 12.55 4.57 25.71
C GLN A 356 12.26 3.71 26.93
N PHE A 357 13.30 3.45 27.73
CA PHE A 357 13.15 2.74 28.98
C PHE A 357 12.80 3.70 30.12
N ASN A 358 11.92 3.25 31.01
CA ASN A 358 11.60 3.91 32.27
C ASN A 358 11.05 5.34 32.14
N VAL A 359 10.34 5.63 31.04
CA VAL A 359 9.62 6.90 30.88
C VAL A 359 8.65 7.07 32.05
N GLY A 360 8.77 8.18 32.79
CA GLY A 360 7.93 8.47 33.94
C GLY A 360 8.09 7.52 35.14
N GLY A 361 9.21 6.81 35.28
CA GLY A 361 9.45 5.90 36.42
C GLY A 361 8.71 4.56 36.32
N THR A 362 8.27 4.18 35.13
CA THR A 362 7.43 2.99 34.90
C THR A 362 8.19 1.66 34.84
N ASN A 363 9.53 1.68 34.88
CA ASN A 363 10.42 0.52 34.79
C ASN A 363 10.10 -0.44 33.62
N ARG A 364 9.68 0.11 32.48
CA ARG A 364 9.32 -0.63 31.27
C ARG A 364 9.78 0.10 30.01
N TRP A 365 9.83 -0.62 28.89
CA TRP A 365 9.98 -0.05 27.57
C TRP A 365 8.67 0.59 27.12
N THR A 366 8.74 1.83 26.67
CA THR A 366 7.59 2.64 26.26
C THR A 366 7.82 3.18 24.86
N ILE A 367 6.85 2.97 23.97
CA ILE A 367 6.83 3.56 22.63
C ILE A 367 6.39 5.02 22.78
N ILE A 368 7.30 5.93 22.45
CA ILE A 368 7.08 7.39 22.56
C ILE A 368 6.63 7.99 21.23
N TRP A 369 7.01 7.38 20.11
CA TRP A 369 6.51 7.77 18.81
C TRP A 369 6.47 6.60 17.83
N LEU A 370 5.57 6.71 16.86
CA LEU A 370 5.31 5.73 15.81
C LEU A 370 5.02 6.47 14.50
N ASP A 371 5.61 5.99 13.41
CA ASP A 371 5.36 6.47 12.07
C ASP A 371 5.13 5.28 11.13
N VAL A 372 3.93 5.20 10.55
CA VAL A 372 3.60 4.20 9.52
C VAL A 372 4.01 4.77 8.16
N LEU A 373 4.98 4.14 7.52
CA LEU A 373 5.62 4.69 6.34
C LEU A 373 4.77 4.47 5.08
N CYS A 374 4.91 5.38 4.12
CA CYS A 374 4.24 5.25 2.84
C CYS A 374 4.88 4.15 2.01
N GLN A 375 4.06 3.23 1.50
CA GLN A 375 4.53 2.32 0.46
C GLN A 375 4.48 3.02 -0.91
N PRO A 376 5.60 3.17 -1.63
CA PRO A 376 5.64 3.91 -2.90
C PRO A 376 5.04 3.12 -4.08
N HIS A 377 4.95 1.80 -3.96
CA HIS A 377 4.56 0.90 -5.04
C HIS A 377 3.09 0.42 -4.97
N ILE A 378 2.33 0.89 -3.97
CA ILE A 378 0.94 0.48 -3.69
C ILE A 378 0.06 1.73 -3.73
N ASP A 379 -1.18 1.62 -4.20
CA ASP A 379 -2.24 2.58 -3.85
C ASP A 379 -3.23 1.89 -2.88
N PHE A 380 -3.25 2.31 -1.62
CA PHE A 380 -4.05 1.66 -0.58
C PHE A 380 -5.54 1.68 -0.90
N MET A 381 -6.05 2.75 -1.52
CA MET A 381 -7.46 2.85 -1.83
C MET A 381 -7.83 1.90 -2.97
N GLU A 382 -7.00 1.84 -4.03
CA GLU A 382 -7.25 0.93 -5.14
C GLU A 382 -7.16 -0.53 -4.71
N GLU A 383 -6.13 -0.91 -3.96
CA GLU A 383 -5.96 -2.28 -3.46
C GLU A 383 -7.09 -2.69 -2.52
N ASN A 384 -7.55 -1.79 -1.64
CA ASN A 384 -8.69 -2.03 -0.76
C ASN A 384 -9.99 -2.19 -1.57
N TYR A 385 -10.24 -1.33 -2.56
CA TYR A 385 -11.38 -1.44 -3.48
C TYR A 385 -11.41 -2.78 -4.22
N LEU A 386 -10.26 -3.22 -4.74
CA LEU A 386 -10.12 -4.48 -5.47
C LEU A 386 -10.36 -5.71 -4.57
N SER A 387 -10.01 -5.62 -3.29
CA SER A 387 -10.00 -6.76 -2.37
C SER A 387 -11.25 -6.84 -1.48
N MET A 388 -11.90 -5.70 -1.19
CA MET A 388 -12.99 -5.61 -0.23
C MET A 388 -14.15 -6.54 -0.54
N ARG A 389 -14.58 -6.61 -1.82
CA ARG A 389 -15.68 -7.49 -2.21
C ARG A 389 -15.36 -8.95 -1.88
N GLY A 390 -14.16 -9.42 -2.25
CA GLY A 390 -13.73 -10.80 -1.97
C GLY A 390 -13.61 -11.09 -0.47
N LEU A 391 -13.10 -10.11 0.29
CA LEU A 391 -13.00 -10.21 1.75
C LEU A 391 -14.38 -10.30 2.41
N PHE A 392 -15.30 -9.40 2.06
CA PHE A 392 -16.67 -9.42 2.53
C PHE A 392 -17.36 -10.75 2.21
N MET A 393 -17.21 -11.25 0.97
CA MET A 393 -17.81 -12.52 0.58
C MET A 393 -17.24 -13.71 1.35
N LYS A 394 -15.92 -13.76 1.58
CA LYS A 394 -15.30 -14.81 2.39
C LYS A 394 -15.85 -14.82 3.81
N GLU A 395 -15.92 -13.64 4.44
CA GLU A 395 -16.44 -13.48 5.80
C GLU A 395 -17.93 -13.86 5.88
N LEU A 396 -18.73 -13.43 4.91
CA LEU A 396 -20.15 -13.74 4.85
C LEU A 396 -20.39 -15.25 4.68
N ILE A 397 -19.66 -15.90 3.77
CA ILE A 397 -19.76 -17.34 3.52
C ILE A 397 -19.27 -18.15 4.72
N SER A 398 -18.15 -17.76 5.35
CA SER A 398 -17.67 -18.42 6.58
C SER A 398 -18.72 -18.35 7.68
N THR A 399 -19.34 -17.18 7.86
CA THR A 399 -20.40 -17.01 8.85
C THR A 399 -21.64 -17.86 8.50
N TYR A 400 -22.00 -17.98 7.21
CA TYR A 400 -23.03 -18.90 6.75
C TYR A 400 -22.69 -20.38 6.99
N GLU A 401 -21.43 -20.76 7.08
CA GLU A 401 -21.04 -22.15 7.35
C GLU A 401 -20.98 -22.46 8.85
N GLU A 402 -20.84 -21.45 9.70
CA GLU A 402 -20.74 -21.58 11.15
C GLU A 402 -22.09 -21.45 11.87
N GLU A 403 -22.96 -20.56 11.42
CA GLU A 403 -24.24 -20.24 12.07
C GLU A 403 -25.36 -21.26 11.76
N ASP A 404 -26.25 -21.51 12.72
CA ASP A 404 -27.42 -22.37 12.51
C ASP A 404 -28.55 -21.66 11.75
N ASN A 405 -28.54 -20.31 11.73
CA ASN A 405 -29.56 -19.49 11.10
C ASN A 405 -28.93 -18.57 10.05
N TRP A 406 -29.26 -18.74 8.78
CA TRP A 406 -28.62 -18.00 7.68
C TRP A 406 -28.72 -16.47 7.84
N TYR A 407 -29.83 -15.96 8.39
CA TYR A 407 -30.02 -14.52 8.56
C TYR A 407 -29.07 -13.91 9.60
N THR A 408 -28.54 -14.67 10.57
CA THR A 408 -27.55 -14.17 11.53
C THR A 408 -26.18 -13.96 10.89
N ALA A 409 -25.92 -14.56 9.71
CA ALA A 409 -24.71 -14.30 8.94
C ALA A 409 -24.56 -12.83 8.55
N LEU A 410 -25.66 -12.08 8.48
CA LEU A 410 -25.65 -10.62 8.26
C LEU A 410 -25.01 -9.82 9.40
N ASN A 411 -24.76 -10.42 10.57
CA ASN A 411 -23.93 -9.79 11.60
C ASN A 411 -22.52 -9.45 11.08
N VAL A 412 -22.05 -10.11 10.02
CA VAL A 412 -20.79 -9.77 9.34
C VAL A 412 -20.77 -8.30 8.88
N LEU A 413 -21.92 -7.69 8.59
CA LEU A 413 -22.03 -6.27 8.22
C LEU A 413 -21.45 -5.35 9.28
N LYS A 414 -21.56 -5.70 10.57
CA LYS A 414 -20.95 -4.94 11.68
C LYS A 414 -19.43 -4.88 11.59
N LYS A 415 -18.78 -5.85 10.92
CA LYS A 415 -17.34 -5.81 10.64
C LYS A 415 -16.98 -4.75 9.60
N PHE A 416 -17.92 -4.28 8.78
CA PHE A 416 -17.71 -3.27 7.72
C PHE A 416 -18.48 -1.97 8.00
N GLU A 417 -18.93 -1.80 9.24
CA GLU A 417 -19.70 -0.65 9.71
C GLU A 417 -18.79 0.40 10.36
N LYS A 418 -19.05 1.67 10.04
CA LYS A 418 -18.50 2.84 10.75
C LYS A 418 -19.61 3.62 11.44
N ASP A 419 -20.57 4.03 10.64
CA ASP A 419 -21.86 4.58 11.05
C ASP A 419 -22.96 3.55 10.77
N PRO A 420 -24.12 3.62 11.46
CA PRO A 420 -25.20 2.66 11.29
C PRO A 420 -25.53 2.37 9.82
N ILE A 421 -25.39 1.10 9.40
CA ILE A 421 -25.70 0.69 8.03
C ILE A 421 -27.20 0.75 7.82
N THR A 422 -27.63 1.56 6.86
CA THR A 422 -29.03 1.63 6.45
C THR A 422 -29.32 0.60 5.36
N THR A 423 -30.54 0.08 5.30
CA THR A 423 -30.87 -0.98 4.35
C THR A 423 -32.26 -0.79 3.76
N SER A 424 -32.37 -0.79 2.44
CA SER A 424 -33.63 -0.87 1.70
C SER A 424 -33.89 -2.31 1.28
N VAL A 425 -35.02 -2.87 1.68
CA VAL A 425 -35.37 -4.28 1.43
C VAL A 425 -36.65 -4.38 0.61
N CYS A 426 -36.56 -4.93 -0.60
CA CYS A 426 -37.76 -5.24 -1.38
C CYS A 426 -38.45 -6.51 -0.87
N PHE A 427 -39.68 -6.37 -0.36
CA PHE A 427 -40.56 -7.50 -0.06
C PHE A 427 -41.41 -7.89 -1.27
N ARG A 428 -41.86 -6.88 -2.04
CA ARG A 428 -42.56 -6.99 -3.34
C ARG A 428 -42.26 -5.71 -4.14
N PRO A 429 -42.46 -5.66 -5.47
CA PRO A 429 -42.21 -4.45 -6.26
C PRO A 429 -42.89 -3.17 -5.75
N ALA A 430 -44.00 -3.28 -5.00
CA ALA A 430 -44.71 -2.17 -4.38
C ALA A 430 -44.52 -2.05 -2.84
N ASP A 431 -43.69 -2.89 -2.22
CA ASP A 431 -43.44 -2.93 -0.77
C ASP A 431 -41.92 -2.99 -0.54
N VAL A 432 -41.32 -1.81 -0.38
CA VAL A 432 -39.91 -1.62 0.00
C VAL A 432 -39.90 -1.09 1.43
N ARG A 433 -39.10 -1.73 2.29
CA ARG A 433 -38.98 -1.38 3.70
C ARG A 433 -37.57 -0.95 4.02
N GLU A 434 -37.45 0.00 4.94
CA GLU A 434 -36.18 0.57 5.36
C GLU A 434 -35.80 0.07 6.76
N ALA A 435 -34.54 -0.30 6.93
CA ALA A 435 -33.91 -0.51 8.23
C ALA A 435 -32.84 0.56 8.47
N LYS A 436 -32.72 0.99 9.73
CA LYS A 436 -31.84 2.09 10.13
C LYS A 436 -30.46 1.63 10.62
N ASN A 437 -30.28 0.33 10.81
CA ASN A 437 -29.07 -0.31 11.33
C ASN A 437 -29.09 -1.81 10.99
N VAL A 438 -27.99 -2.50 11.30
CA VAL A 438 -27.86 -3.96 11.07
C VAL A 438 -28.88 -4.78 11.86
N ASP A 439 -29.21 -4.40 13.11
CA ASP A 439 -30.16 -5.16 13.92
C ASP A 439 -31.59 -5.09 13.37
N ASP A 440 -32.01 -3.94 12.85
CA ASP A 440 -33.28 -3.78 12.16
C ASP A 440 -33.29 -4.51 10.81
N THR A 441 -32.13 -4.54 10.15
CA THR A 441 -31.94 -5.34 8.93
C THR A 441 -32.19 -6.82 9.23
N LEU A 442 -31.59 -7.36 10.30
CA LEU A 442 -31.81 -8.73 10.74
C LEU A 442 -33.28 -9.05 10.98
N LYS A 443 -34.05 -8.12 11.58
CA LYS A 443 -35.51 -8.29 11.79
C LYS A 443 -36.27 -8.36 10.47
N LEU A 444 -35.99 -7.46 9.53
CA LEU A 444 -36.60 -7.49 8.20
C LEU A 444 -36.26 -8.80 7.46
N PHE A 445 -35.02 -9.27 7.59
CA PHE A 445 -34.58 -10.54 7.03
C PHE A 445 -35.25 -11.75 7.67
N PHE A 446 -35.48 -11.72 8.98
CA PHE A 446 -36.25 -12.76 9.66
C PHE A 446 -37.70 -12.80 9.15
N GLU A 447 -38.32 -11.66 8.87
CA GLU A 447 -39.65 -11.61 8.24
C GLU A 447 -39.64 -12.13 6.80
N LEU A 448 -38.62 -11.79 6.00
CA LEU A 448 -38.41 -12.37 4.68
C LEU A 448 -38.21 -13.88 4.76
N ALA A 449 -37.39 -14.37 5.71
CA ALA A 449 -37.13 -15.79 5.91
C ALA A 449 -38.42 -16.56 6.19
N LYS A 450 -39.30 -16.02 7.05
CA LYS A 450 -40.64 -16.58 7.30
C LYS A 450 -41.49 -16.67 6.03
N LYS A 451 -41.43 -15.64 5.17
CA LYS A 451 -42.21 -15.57 3.92
C LYS A 451 -41.70 -16.55 2.85
N TYR A 452 -40.38 -16.74 2.75
CA TYR A 452 -39.74 -17.59 1.74
C TYR A 452 -39.37 -18.98 2.28
N HIS A 453 -40.11 -19.49 3.26
CA HIS A 453 -39.98 -20.80 3.90
C HIS A 453 -39.38 -21.86 2.95
N ASN A 454 -38.31 -22.55 3.37
CA ASN A 454 -37.53 -23.56 2.60
C ASN A 454 -36.53 -23.07 1.53
N SER A 455 -36.35 -21.77 1.31
CA SER A 455 -35.37 -21.24 0.31
C SER A 455 -33.95 -21.11 0.85
N THR A 456 -33.08 -22.10 0.67
CA THR A 456 -31.67 -21.98 1.10
C THR A 456 -30.88 -21.09 0.14
N VAL A 457 -30.05 -20.18 0.68
CA VAL A 457 -28.99 -19.53 -0.11
C VAL A 457 -28.00 -20.63 -0.50
N TRP A 458 -27.90 -20.91 -1.80
CA TRP A 458 -27.13 -22.07 -2.27
C TRP A 458 -25.83 -21.67 -2.97
N GLY A 459 -25.74 -20.41 -3.41
CA GLY A 459 -24.52 -19.86 -3.95
C GLY A 459 -24.65 -18.39 -4.32
N VAL A 460 -23.56 -17.86 -4.86
CA VAL A 460 -23.42 -16.44 -5.15
C VAL A 460 -22.78 -16.25 -6.52
N PHE A 461 -23.28 -15.27 -7.28
CA PHE A 461 -22.69 -14.82 -8.52
C PHE A 461 -22.09 -13.42 -8.35
N THR A 462 -20.85 -13.27 -8.80
CA THR A 462 -20.17 -11.98 -8.92
C THR A 462 -19.79 -11.74 -10.37
N ASN A 463 -20.28 -10.65 -10.97
CA ASN A 463 -19.99 -10.30 -12.37
C ASN A 463 -19.60 -8.83 -12.57
N ASP A 464 -19.54 -8.03 -11.49
CA ASP A 464 -19.22 -6.62 -11.64
C ASP A 464 -17.73 -6.45 -11.93
N GLU A 465 -17.42 -5.82 -13.06
CA GLU A 465 -16.09 -5.32 -13.36
C GLU A 465 -15.75 -4.20 -12.39
N LEU A 466 -14.61 -4.32 -11.72
CA LEU A 466 -14.09 -3.27 -10.84
C LEU A 466 -13.37 -2.24 -11.71
N ILE A 467 -13.81 -0.99 -11.63
CA ILE A 467 -13.31 0.11 -12.48
C ILE A 467 -12.21 0.86 -11.72
N LEU A 468 -11.09 1.10 -12.39
CA LEU A 468 -9.99 1.92 -11.88
C LEU A 468 -9.90 3.24 -12.68
N PRO A 469 -9.46 4.36 -12.06
CA PRO A 469 -9.01 4.47 -10.66
C PRO A 469 -10.17 4.37 -9.66
N ALA A 470 -9.89 3.88 -8.46
CA ALA A 470 -10.90 3.84 -7.41
C ALA A 470 -11.34 5.25 -7.01
N GLU A 471 -12.60 5.40 -6.59
CA GLU A 471 -13.22 6.66 -6.16
C GLU A 471 -13.62 6.58 -4.69
N GLU A 472 -13.83 7.71 -4.02
CA GLU A 472 -14.19 7.70 -2.60
C GLU A 472 -15.54 7.03 -2.31
N LYS A 473 -16.43 6.95 -3.31
CA LYS A 473 -17.72 6.27 -3.20
C LYS A 473 -17.89 5.29 -4.34
N HIS A 474 -18.35 4.09 -4.03
CA HIS A 474 -18.58 3.05 -5.02
C HIS A 474 -19.82 2.24 -4.68
N THR A 475 -20.33 1.54 -5.67
CA THR A 475 -21.35 0.51 -5.47
C THR A 475 -20.88 -0.76 -6.14
N PHE A 476 -20.90 -1.87 -5.41
CA PHE A 476 -20.74 -3.19 -6.00
C PHE A 476 -21.99 -4.01 -5.71
N SER A 477 -22.30 -4.92 -6.62
CA SER A 477 -23.46 -5.78 -6.52
C SER A 477 -23.06 -7.25 -6.42
N VAL A 478 -23.87 -7.99 -5.69
CA VAL A 478 -23.73 -9.41 -5.45
C VAL A 478 -25.09 -10.04 -5.70
N ARG A 479 -25.12 -11.13 -6.47
CA ARG A 479 -26.35 -11.85 -6.74
C ARG A 479 -26.38 -13.13 -5.93
N PHE A 480 -27.31 -13.22 -5.00
CA PHE A 480 -27.53 -14.40 -4.19
C PHE A 480 -28.51 -15.32 -4.90
N ALA A 481 -28.12 -16.58 -5.01
CA ALA A 481 -28.89 -17.62 -5.61
C ALA A 481 -29.66 -18.37 -4.51
N LEU A 482 -30.97 -18.53 -4.70
CA LEU A 482 -31.92 -19.15 -3.77
C LEU A 482 -32.49 -20.44 -4.40
N GLY A 483 -32.55 -21.55 -3.66
CA GLY A 483 -33.21 -22.76 -4.18
C GLY A 483 -32.79 -24.08 -3.53
N HIS A 484 -33.43 -25.16 -3.99
CA HIS A 484 -33.09 -26.55 -3.66
C HIS A 484 -31.94 -27.01 -4.59
N PRO A 485 -30.92 -27.74 -4.10
CA PRO A 485 -29.72 -28.01 -4.87
C PRO A 485 -30.07 -28.87 -6.10
N SER A 486 -29.82 -28.36 -7.31
CA SER A 486 -29.45 -29.27 -8.40
C SER A 486 -28.12 -29.88 -8.00
N THR A 487 -27.94 -31.18 -8.23
CA THR A 487 -26.67 -31.88 -8.05
C THR A 487 -25.58 -31.45 -9.06
N GLU A 488 -25.77 -30.30 -9.70
CA GLU A 488 -24.93 -29.79 -10.77
C GLU A 488 -24.15 -28.58 -10.26
N ASP A 489 -22.82 -28.66 -10.34
CA ASP A 489 -21.89 -27.61 -9.94
C ASP A 489 -22.00 -26.33 -10.81
N ASN A 490 -22.72 -26.41 -11.95
CA ASN A 490 -22.96 -25.31 -12.87
C ASN A 490 -24.44 -25.30 -13.33
N PRO A 491 -25.30 -24.50 -12.68
CA PRO A 491 -26.72 -24.42 -13.02
C PRO A 491 -26.92 -23.72 -14.39
N THR A 492 -27.54 -24.40 -15.36
CA THR A 492 -27.65 -23.87 -16.74
C THR A 492 -28.91 -23.04 -17.03
N GLU A 493 -29.95 -23.03 -16.19
CA GLU A 493 -31.24 -22.34 -16.46
C GLU A 493 -31.97 -21.90 -15.16
N PRO A 494 -32.97 -20.98 -15.22
CA PRO A 494 -33.02 -19.77 -14.39
C PRO A 494 -33.10 -20.06 -12.89
N ILE A 495 -32.15 -19.47 -12.17
CA ILE A 495 -32.02 -19.59 -10.74
C ILE A 495 -32.85 -18.47 -10.12
N VAL A 496 -33.70 -18.81 -9.15
CA VAL A 496 -34.38 -17.81 -8.33
C VAL A 496 -33.33 -17.15 -7.45
N GLY A 497 -33.31 -15.83 -7.36
CA GLY A 497 -32.28 -15.12 -6.64
C GLY A 497 -32.66 -13.70 -6.30
N THR A 498 -31.74 -13.00 -5.65
CA THR A 498 -31.88 -11.57 -5.30
C THR A 498 -30.55 -10.87 -5.56
N ARG A 499 -30.62 -9.66 -6.11
CA ARG A 499 -29.47 -8.78 -6.32
C ARG A 499 -29.34 -7.82 -5.15
N TRP A 500 -28.18 -7.79 -4.53
CA TRP A 500 -27.86 -6.88 -3.45
C TRP A 500 -26.83 -5.89 -3.96
N GLU A 501 -27.03 -4.61 -3.66
CA GLU A 501 -26.10 -3.54 -4.00
C GLU A 501 -25.57 -2.93 -2.71
N PHE A 502 -24.25 -2.92 -2.57
CA PHE A 502 -23.53 -2.42 -1.41
C PHE A 502 -22.90 -1.10 -1.78
N GLN A 503 -23.38 -0.03 -1.16
CA GLN A 503 -22.77 1.28 -1.27
C GLN A 503 -21.63 1.35 -0.26
N ILE A 504 -20.43 1.64 -0.76
CA ILE A 504 -19.22 1.75 0.03
C ILE A 504 -18.63 3.15 -0.05
N GLN A 505 -17.99 3.56 1.05
CA GLN A 505 -17.35 4.87 1.17
C GLN A 505 -15.98 4.75 1.82
N TRP A 506 -14.98 5.39 1.20
CA TRP A 506 -13.62 5.46 1.70
C TRP A 506 -13.54 6.35 2.92
N ASP A 507 -12.95 5.84 3.99
CA ASP A 507 -12.56 6.64 5.13
C ASP A 507 -11.07 6.95 5.11
N LYS A 508 -10.71 8.23 5.10
CA LYS A 508 -9.31 8.68 5.03
C LYS A 508 -8.52 8.40 6.31
N ASN A 509 -9.17 8.36 7.48
CA ASN A 509 -8.49 8.13 8.75
C ASN A 509 -8.23 6.64 8.99
N ASP A 510 -9.19 5.78 8.66
CA ASP A 510 -9.00 4.33 8.80
C ASP A 510 -8.34 3.71 7.55
N GLN A 511 -8.28 4.45 6.44
CA GLN A 511 -7.81 3.98 5.12
C GLN A 511 -8.49 2.68 4.69
N PHE A 512 -9.81 2.68 4.80
CA PHE A 512 -10.66 1.52 4.61
C PHE A 512 -12.00 1.94 4.03
N TYR A 513 -12.57 1.11 3.14
CA TYR A 513 -13.93 1.30 2.66
C TYR A 513 -14.95 0.74 3.66
N TYR A 514 -15.94 1.54 4.03
CA TYR A 514 -17.05 1.10 4.87
C TYR A 514 -18.30 0.91 4.04
N ILE A 515 -19.15 -0.05 4.42
CA ILE A 515 -20.51 -0.16 3.88
C ILE A 515 -21.36 0.88 4.62
N ASN A 516 -22.10 1.71 3.89
CA ASN A 516 -22.99 2.72 4.49
C ASN A 516 -24.47 2.45 4.20
N HIS A 517 -24.78 1.82 3.06
CA HIS A 517 -26.12 1.52 2.64
C HIS A 517 -26.16 0.24 1.80
N ILE A 518 -27.24 -0.53 1.97
CA ILE A 518 -27.48 -1.77 1.24
C ILE A 518 -28.85 -1.73 0.60
N VAL A 519 -28.91 -1.98 -0.70
CA VAL A 519 -30.18 -2.16 -1.43
C VAL A 519 -30.36 -3.64 -1.76
N ILE A 520 -31.39 -4.25 -1.23
CA ILE A 520 -31.76 -5.64 -1.52
C ILE A 520 -32.95 -5.64 -2.48
N GLY A 521 -32.66 -6.07 -3.70
CA GLY A 521 -33.63 -6.24 -4.76
C GLY A 521 -34.65 -7.34 -4.46
N CYS A 522 -35.79 -7.24 -5.14
CA CYS A 522 -36.84 -8.25 -5.05
C CYS A 522 -36.32 -9.61 -5.52
N VAL A 523 -36.92 -10.68 -5.02
CA VAL A 523 -36.64 -12.04 -5.52
C VAL A 523 -37.14 -12.14 -6.96
N ASP A 524 -36.26 -12.52 -7.88
CA ASP A 524 -36.55 -12.69 -9.31
C ASP A 524 -35.64 -13.77 -9.92
N ARG A 525 -35.84 -14.11 -11.20
CA ARG A 525 -34.95 -14.97 -11.97
C ARG A 525 -33.66 -14.21 -12.29
N ILE A 526 -32.53 -14.73 -11.83
CA ILE A 526 -31.21 -14.17 -12.13
C ILE A 526 -30.54 -14.96 -13.27
N LYS A 527 -29.79 -14.23 -14.11
CA LYS A 527 -28.92 -14.84 -15.12
C LYS A 527 -27.74 -15.57 -14.44
N SER A 528 -27.36 -16.71 -14.98
CA SER A 528 -26.18 -17.51 -14.59
C SER A 528 -24.90 -17.02 -15.29
N ASP A 529 -24.68 -15.71 -15.31
CA ASP A 529 -23.48 -15.07 -15.86
C ASP A 529 -22.52 -14.64 -14.72
N GLY A 530 -21.21 -14.85 -14.92
CA GLY A 530 -20.17 -14.57 -13.93
C GLY A 530 -19.67 -15.81 -13.19
N GLU A 531 -18.81 -15.60 -12.19
CA GLU A 531 -18.25 -16.71 -11.39
C GLU A 531 -19.26 -17.15 -10.33
N PHE A 532 -19.58 -18.46 -10.32
CA PHE A 532 -20.46 -19.07 -9.33
C PHE A 532 -19.66 -19.65 -8.15
N MET A 533 -20.04 -19.27 -6.93
CA MET A 533 -19.48 -19.82 -5.70
C MET A 533 -20.57 -20.55 -4.92
N GLN A 534 -20.41 -21.86 -4.75
CA GLN A 534 -21.33 -22.71 -3.99
C GLN A 534 -21.04 -22.63 -2.49
N ILE A 535 -22.08 -22.55 -1.66
CA ILE A 535 -21.98 -22.58 -0.19
C ILE A 535 -22.09 -24.03 0.29
N ARG A 536 -21.12 -24.54 1.06
CA ARG A 536 -20.97 -25.99 1.32
C ARG A 536 -21.90 -26.55 2.40
N ARG A 537 -22.28 -25.76 3.42
CA ARG A 537 -23.13 -26.20 4.53
C ARG A 537 -24.59 -25.78 4.31
N ARG A 538 -25.51 -26.75 4.42
CA ARG A 538 -26.96 -26.51 4.32
C ARG A 538 -27.46 -25.91 5.63
N ILE A 539 -27.92 -24.66 5.61
CA ILE A 539 -28.78 -24.16 6.67
C ILE A 539 -30.23 -24.31 6.20
N ASN A 540 -30.97 -25.24 6.79
CA ASN A 540 -32.41 -25.34 6.55
C ASN A 540 -33.08 -24.03 7.01
N LEU A 541 -33.94 -23.45 6.17
CA LEU A 541 -34.78 -22.30 6.54
C LEU A 541 -35.88 -22.63 7.58
N GLY A 542 -35.80 -23.77 8.26
CA GLY A 542 -36.83 -24.27 9.15
C GLY A 542 -36.59 -23.86 10.59
N LEU A 543 -37.59 -23.23 11.21
CA LEU A 543 -37.77 -23.31 12.66
C LEU A 543 -37.78 -24.80 13.04
N GLN A 544 -36.86 -25.23 13.91
CA GLN A 544 -37.12 -26.42 14.71
C GLN A 544 -38.35 -26.09 15.56
N VAL A 545 -39.49 -26.67 15.21
CA VAL A 545 -40.62 -26.77 16.11
C VAL A 545 -40.16 -27.66 17.26
N ILE A 546 -39.78 -27.03 18.37
CA ILE A 546 -39.68 -27.72 19.66
C ILE A 546 -41.12 -28.09 20.01
N GLY A 547 -41.42 -29.38 19.95
CA GLY A 547 -42.68 -29.96 20.43
C GLY A 547 -42.77 -29.94 21.94
#